data_AF-A0A3A8EYA4-F1
#
_entry.id   AF-A0A3A8EYA4-F1
#
_cell.length_a   1.000
_cell.length_b   1.000
_cell.length_c   1.000
_cell.angle_alpha   90.00
_cell.angle_beta   90.00
_cell.angle_gamma   90.00
#
_symmetry.space_group_name_H-M   'P 1'
#
loop_
_entity.id
_entity.type
_entity.pdbx_description
1 polymer ?
#
loop_
_entity_poly.entity_id
_entity_poly.type
_entity_poly.pdbx_seq_one_letter_code
_entity_poly.pdbx_strand_id
1 'polypeptide(L)'
;MIKIPAQYYSWNAELFIKHLQVFGFTLLAVSMLYLVAANWFMLPQTVQLGIPQVLLLLSAICSLLVVKHDFLVQCLHTICGLMIGLSLAVIGQIYQTGADSYLLFLIWSVLLLPWLYRHNIGIFLLLCIVSQIALFLFFKQTFWGDQYPELFLVCIHLFALIQFYFCIQYYPKLRYLFLVWFAILSIWHMVRFLYDGQGILYFICSFLLLGISLSYYYKNKDTLCSALSAVALGVTFTLIIVKSVGSLFKNNEILELFFIALIVFVWFALITYLLIKFIPHSRFNAIPLAVGAWISGAFFASLMLTFWGNFSLIMGVVFVIIAAYVLKFKRSDQMQYSLFLRQLAYCIWIAGQIAVIFHTVDLMDQIFPIILFQLGMLILSYFLRLHWFFVFIQILGLYATGFVHILGIHSYWSRTSFIENFVYLVLWNYVFYFLILAIKLIKPDEYQRSLLLAVLVVILYSMGLYTLLGKYELVRIEHIAIFTYGLPILWFILFIFLHIQNQFNILAKLILATFAALLIFYGYFDIFICLAVISWALQRQDKLIYAFALISFSLILWFIYYSLDVSFLMKSFSIFISGIMLLLLTFSLSKFKNKQEFST
;
A
#
# COMPACT_ATOMS: atom_id res chain seq x y z
N MET A 1 1.60 -20.48 -37.75
CA MET A 1 1.33 -19.35 -36.83
C MET A 1 2.15 -19.56 -35.56
N ILE A 2 3.38 -19.04 -35.50
CA ILE A 2 4.25 -19.19 -34.34
C ILE A 2 3.64 -18.30 -33.24
N LYS A 3 3.02 -18.89 -32.22
CA LYS A 3 2.59 -18.15 -31.03
C LYS A 3 3.85 -17.64 -30.35
N ILE A 4 4.17 -16.35 -30.55
CA ILE A 4 5.18 -15.65 -29.76
C ILE A 4 4.81 -15.91 -28.29
N PRO A 5 5.72 -16.45 -27.45
CA PRO A 5 5.40 -16.72 -26.06
C PRO A 5 4.94 -15.42 -25.41
N ALA A 6 3.80 -15.45 -24.73
CA ALA A 6 3.29 -14.29 -24.01
C ALA A 6 4.39 -13.82 -23.04
N GLN A 7 4.96 -12.64 -23.30
CA GLN A 7 5.90 -12.03 -22.37
C GLN A 7 5.11 -11.62 -21.12
N TYR A 8 5.45 -12.21 -19.97
CA TYR A 8 4.80 -11.90 -18.70
C TYR A 8 5.37 -10.62 -18.07
N TYR A 9 6.61 -10.28 -18.38
CA TYR A 9 7.29 -9.04 -17.98
C TYR A 9 7.80 -8.35 -19.24
N SER A 10 7.37 -7.12 -19.50
CA SER A 10 7.79 -6.32 -20.65
C SER A 10 8.51 -5.05 -20.17
N TRP A 11 9.84 -5.12 -20.14
CA TRP A 11 10.70 -4.02 -19.68
C TRP A 11 11.01 -3.02 -20.79
N ASN A 12 10.83 -3.42 -22.06
CA ASN A 12 10.97 -2.56 -23.23
C ASN A 12 9.63 -1.94 -23.69
N ALA A 13 8.52 -2.22 -22.99
CA ALA A 13 7.22 -1.65 -23.32
C ALA A 13 7.20 -0.14 -23.06
N GLU A 14 6.62 0.62 -23.99
CA GLU A 14 6.60 2.09 -23.91
C GLU A 14 5.92 2.59 -22.62
N LEU A 15 4.84 1.93 -22.19
CA LEU A 15 4.16 2.26 -20.94
C LEU A 15 5.11 2.09 -19.75
N PHE A 16 5.83 0.97 -19.64
CA PHE A 16 6.75 0.75 -18.52
C PHE A 16 7.94 1.73 -18.56
N ILE A 17 8.48 2.03 -19.74
CA ILE A 17 9.54 3.05 -19.92
C ILE A 17 9.09 4.41 -19.40
N LYS A 18 7.85 4.84 -19.69
CA LYS A 18 7.29 6.10 -19.15
C LYS A 18 7.27 6.10 -17.62
N HIS A 19 6.92 4.98 -16.99
CA HIS A 19 6.93 4.87 -15.52
C HIS A 19 8.34 4.89 -14.95
N LEU A 20 9.30 4.20 -15.58
CA LEU A 20 10.70 4.26 -15.18
C LEU A 20 11.26 5.69 -15.25
N GLN A 21 10.85 6.48 -16.25
CA GLN A 21 11.23 7.89 -16.33
C GLN A 21 10.64 8.70 -15.18
N VAL A 22 9.35 8.55 -14.90
CA VAL A 22 8.70 9.21 -13.77
C VAL A 22 9.37 8.81 -12.45
N PHE A 23 9.64 7.52 -12.22
CA PHE A 23 10.35 7.05 -11.03
C PHE A 23 11.76 7.61 -10.96
N GLY A 24 12.50 7.68 -12.06
CA GLY A 24 13.83 8.29 -12.11
C GLY A 24 13.79 9.74 -11.62
N PHE A 25 12.88 10.55 -12.16
CA PHE A 25 12.69 11.94 -11.71
C PHE A 25 12.17 12.05 -10.26
N THR A 26 11.26 11.17 -9.83
CA THR A 26 10.79 11.12 -8.44
C THR A 26 11.93 10.78 -7.47
N LEU A 27 12.79 9.81 -7.79
CA LEU A 27 13.96 9.48 -6.97
C LEU A 27 14.91 10.67 -6.87
N LEU A 28 15.18 11.37 -7.98
CA LEU A 28 15.99 12.59 -7.94
C LEU A 28 15.37 13.65 -7.01
N ALA A 29 14.05 13.87 -7.08
CA ALA A 29 13.36 14.83 -6.22
C ALA A 29 13.39 14.43 -4.74
N VAL A 30 13.12 13.16 -4.44
CA VAL A 30 13.16 12.60 -3.08
C VAL A 30 14.58 12.66 -2.51
N SER A 31 15.60 12.36 -3.32
CA SER A 31 17.00 12.50 -2.93
C SER A 31 17.31 13.91 -2.41
N MET A 32 16.79 14.94 -3.07
CA MET A 32 17.02 16.33 -2.64
C MET A 32 16.29 16.68 -1.35
N LEU A 33 15.08 16.15 -1.14
CA LEU A 33 14.38 16.27 0.13
C LEU A 33 15.23 15.67 1.26
N TYR A 34 15.79 14.49 1.04
CA TYR A 34 16.68 13.83 2.01
C TYR A 34 17.99 14.58 2.22
N LEU A 35 18.55 15.19 1.17
CA LEU A 35 19.75 16.01 1.28
C LEU A 35 19.54 17.20 2.21
N VAL A 36 18.41 17.89 2.08
CA VAL A 36 18.02 18.99 2.97
C VAL A 36 17.74 18.48 4.39
N ALA A 37 17.06 17.33 4.52
CA ALA A 37 16.81 16.70 5.81
C ALA A 37 18.09 16.22 6.52
N ALA A 38 19.19 15.99 5.78
CA ALA A 38 20.48 15.57 6.31
C ALA A 38 21.16 16.60 7.21
N ASN A 39 20.58 17.80 7.33
CA ASN A 39 21.09 18.89 8.15
C ASN A 39 22.58 19.14 7.86
N TRP A 40 22.86 19.31 6.57
CA TRP A 40 24.16 19.45 5.92
C TRP A 40 24.96 20.70 6.32
N PHE A 41 25.17 20.91 7.62
CA PHE A 41 25.96 21.99 8.22
C PHE A 41 27.37 22.14 7.64
N MET A 42 27.91 21.08 7.05
CA MET A 42 29.24 21.08 6.42
C MET A 42 29.30 21.88 5.11
N LEU A 43 28.16 22.21 4.49
CA LEU A 43 28.13 23.05 3.31
C LEU A 43 28.06 24.54 3.69
N PRO A 44 28.77 25.43 2.98
CA PRO A 44 28.61 26.86 3.14
C PRO A 44 27.15 27.29 2.93
N GLN A 45 26.69 28.28 3.69
CA GLN A 45 25.31 28.80 3.62
C GLN A 45 24.89 29.20 2.20
N THR A 46 25.82 29.78 1.42
CA THR A 46 25.61 30.15 0.02
C THR A 46 25.29 28.94 -0.86
N VAL A 47 25.95 27.80 -0.61
CA VAL A 47 25.73 26.55 -1.34
C VAL A 47 24.40 25.93 -0.95
N GLN A 48 24.08 25.92 0.35
CA GLN A 48 22.80 25.39 0.84
C GLN A 48 21.61 26.16 0.23
N LEU A 49 21.67 27.50 0.17
CA LEU A 49 20.65 28.34 -0.46
C LEU A 49 20.62 28.17 -1.99
N GLY A 50 21.79 28.03 -2.61
CA GLY A 50 21.91 27.93 -4.06
C GLY A 50 21.37 26.62 -4.64
N ILE A 51 21.54 25.49 -3.95
CA ILE A 51 21.21 24.17 -4.50
C ILE A 51 19.71 24.03 -4.87
N PRO A 52 18.73 24.28 -3.98
CA PRO A 52 17.31 24.19 -4.36
C PRO A 52 16.94 25.17 -5.48
N GLN A 53 17.53 26.38 -5.50
CA GLN A 53 17.26 27.40 -6.52
C GLN A 53 17.80 26.98 -7.89
N VAL A 54 19.04 26.46 -7.95
CA VAL A 54 19.65 25.98 -9.18
C VAL A 54 18.86 24.79 -9.73
N LEU A 55 18.43 23.85 -8.88
CA LEU A 55 17.62 22.73 -9.33
C LEU A 55 16.23 23.13 -9.80
N LEU A 56 15.61 24.12 -9.14
CA LEU A 56 14.36 24.71 -9.61
C LEU A 56 14.56 25.29 -11.03
N LEU A 57 15.61 26.09 -11.22
CA LEU A 57 15.92 26.70 -12.52
C LEU A 57 16.19 25.64 -13.59
N LEU A 58 17.04 24.64 -13.30
CA LEU A 58 17.34 23.55 -14.22
C LEU A 58 16.10 22.74 -14.56
N SER A 59 15.26 22.43 -13.57
CA SER A 59 14.01 21.69 -13.80
C SER A 59 13.04 22.48 -14.69
N ALA A 60 12.96 23.80 -14.49
CA ALA A 60 12.16 24.69 -15.34
C ALA A 60 12.71 24.77 -16.77
N ILE A 61 14.02 24.92 -16.96
CA ILE A 61 14.63 24.95 -18.30
C ILE A 61 14.45 23.60 -19.00
N CYS A 62 14.70 22.49 -18.31
CA CYS A 62 14.47 21.14 -18.84
C CYS A 62 13.00 20.93 -19.24
N SER A 63 12.05 21.56 -18.55
CA SER A 63 10.62 21.43 -18.88
C SER A 63 10.31 22.02 -20.25
N LEU A 64 11.03 23.07 -20.67
CA LEU A 64 10.92 23.67 -22.01
C LEU A 64 11.50 22.76 -23.09
N LEU A 65 12.60 22.06 -22.81
CA LEU A 65 13.24 21.13 -23.75
C LEU A 65 12.38 19.90 -24.03
N VAL A 66 11.55 19.52 -23.06
CA VAL A 66 10.77 18.28 -23.06
C VAL A 66 9.27 18.58 -23.28
N VAL A 67 8.93 19.77 -23.80
CA VAL A 67 7.55 20.27 -23.97
C VAL A 67 6.62 19.31 -24.73
N LYS A 68 7.18 18.48 -25.62
CA LYS A 68 6.45 17.47 -26.40
C LYS A 68 5.92 16.30 -25.55
N HIS A 69 6.48 16.07 -24.37
CA HIS A 69 6.08 14.97 -23.48
C HIS A 69 5.39 15.53 -22.23
N ASP A 70 4.07 15.69 -22.29
CA ASP A 70 3.27 16.33 -21.23
C ASP A 70 3.52 15.75 -19.82
N PHE A 71 3.62 14.43 -19.69
CA PHE A 71 3.87 13.78 -18.40
C PHE A 71 5.24 14.14 -17.79
N LEU A 72 6.28 14.33 -18.62
CA LEU A 72 7.60 14.76 -18.16
C LEU A 72 7.58 16.22 -17.72
N VAL A 73 6.83 17.07 -18.43
CA VAL A 73 6.66 18.46 -18.01
C VAL A 73 5.90 18.55 -16.69
N GLN A 74 4.83 17.75 -16.52
CA GLN A 74 4.12 17.67 -15.24
C GLN A 74 5.04 17.24 -14.10
N CYS A 75 5.90 16.25 -14.34
CA CYS A 75 6.90 15.78 -13.39
C CYS A 75 7.90 16.88 -13.02
N LEU A 76 8.53 17.51 -14.01
CA LEU A 76 9.51 18.59 -13.79
C LEU A 76 8.90 19.80 -13.08
N HIS A 77 7.67 20.19 -13.41
CA HIS A 77 6.97 21.25 -12.69
C HIS A 77 6.68 20.85 -11.24
N THR A 78 6.32 19.60 -10.98
CA THR A 78 6.15 19.09 -9.61
C THR A 78 7.46 19.17 -8.82
N ILE A 79 8.60 18.89 -9.47
CA ILE A 79 9.94 19.09 -8.88
C ILE A 79 10.18 20.58 -8.59
N CYS A 80 9.84 21.49 -9.50
CA CYS A 80 9.92 22.93 -9.24
C CYS A 80 9.09 23.32 -8.01
N GLY A 81 7.84 22.85 -7.94
CA GLY A 81 6.96 23.08 -6.79
C GLY A 81 7.54 22.54 -5.48
N LEU A 82 8.21 21.39 -5.52
CA LEU A 82 8.91 20.82 -4.36
C LEU A 82 10.16 21.63 -3.98
N MET A 83 10.95 22.08 -4.95
CA MET A 83 12.14 22.91 -4.71
C MET A 83 11.78 24.29 -4.12
N ILE A 84 10.60 24.84 -4.44
CA ILE A 84 10.10 26.06 -3.78
C ILE A 84 9.96 25.84 -2.27
N GLY A 85 9.30 24.75 -1.86
CA GLY A 85 9.16 24.41 -0.45
C GLY A 85 10.50 24.13 0.24
N LEU A 86 11.38 23.38 -0.41
CA LEU A 86 12.72 23.12 0.12
C LEU A 86 13.55 24.40 0.26
N SER A 87 13.42 25.36 -0.66
CA SER A 87 14.08 26.67 -0.54
C SER A 87 13.62 27.41 0.71
N LEU A 88 12.30 27.42 0.99
CA LEU A 88 11.74 28.01 2.21
C LEU A 88 12.25 27.31 3.47
N ALA A 89 12.33 25.98 3.44
CA ALA A 89 12.85 25.18 4.55
C ALA A 89 14.32 25.50 4.86
N VAL A 90 15.16 25.57 3.83
CA VAL A 90 16.58 25.91 3.98
C VAL A 90 16.77 27.34 4.49
N ILE A 91 15.97 28.31 4.02
CA ILE A 91 15.99 29.68 4.55
C ILE A 91 15.67 29.70 6.04
N GLY A 92 14.61 28.99 6.45
CA GLY A 92 14.23 28.88 7.86
C GLY A 92 15.32 28.23 8.73
N GLN A 93 16.01 27.23 8.20
CA GLN A 93 17.13 26.56 8.89
C GLN A 93 18.36 27.46 9.04
N ILE A 94 18.82 28.12 7.97
CA ILE A 94 20.07 28.90 7.95
C ILE A 94 19.94 30.16 8.80
N TYR A 95 18.88 30.92 8.56
CA TYR A 95 18.70 32.22 9.20
C TYR A 95 18.00 32.11 10.55
N GLN A 96 17.62 30.89 10.97
CA GLN A 96 16.90 30.63 12.21
C GLN A 96 15.76 31.65 12.40
N THR A 97 15.00 31.91 11.33
CA THR A 97 14.10 33.07 11.23
C THR A 97 12.96 33.06 12.25
N GLY A 98 12.90 32.07 13.15
CA GLY A 98 11.79 31.84 14.05
C GLY A 98 10.48 31.57 13.32
N ALA A 99 10.51 31.43 11.98
CA ALA A 99 9.32 31.18 11.19
C ALA A 99 8.70 29.86 11.65
N ASP A 100 7.50 29.96 12.18
CA ASP A 100 6.75 28.80 12.61
C ASP A 100 6.47 27.88 11.40
N SER A 101 6.32 26.58 11.67
CA SER A 101 6.12 25.62 10.59
C SER A 101 4.87 25.96 9.78
N TYR A 102 3.85 26.53 10.41
CA TYR A 102 2.66 27.05 9.75
C TYR A 102 2.99 28.00 8.60
N LEU A 103 3.75 29.08 8.85
CA LEU A 103 4.04 30.10 7.85
C LEU A 103 4.79 29.50 6.65
N LEU A 104 5.69 28.55 6.89
CA LEU A 104 6.40 27.83 5.82
C LEU A 104 5.43 27.10 4.88
N PHE A 105 4.53 26.29 5.41
CA PHE A 105 3.58 25.53 4.58
C PHE A 105 2.54 26.47 3.94
N LEU A 106 2.16 27.57 4.61
CA LEU A 106 1.27 28.58 4.05
C LEU A 106 1.91 29.26 2.83
N ILE A 107 3.10 29.82 2.97
CA ILE A 107 3.81 30.49 1.87
C ILE A 107 4.05 29.50 0.73
N TRP A 108 4.45 28.27 1.05
CA TRP A 108 4.62 27.23 0.04
C TRP A 108 3.32 26.98 -0.74
N SER A 109 2.18 26.85 -0.06
CA SER A 109 0.89 26.65 -0.73
C SER A 109 0.52 27.80 -1.67
N VAL A 110 0.73 29.05 -1.25
CA VAL A 110 0.45 30.24 -2.07
C VAL A 110 1.34 30.25 -3.30
N LEU A 111 2.64 29.95 -3.14
CA LEU A 111 3.59 29.91 -4.26
C LEU A 111 3.34 28.77 -5.25
N LEU A 112 2.55 27.75 -4.90
CA LEU A 112 2.13 26.69 -5.82
C LEU A 112 0.95 27.12 -6.71
N LEU A 113 0.15 28.12 -6.33
CA LEU A 113 -1.04 28.54 -7.10
C LEU A 113 -0.71 28.97 -8.54
N PRO A 114 0.33 29.80 -8.81
CA PRO A 114 0.68 30.18 -10.19
C PRO A 114 1.06 28.99 -11.07
N TRP A 115 1.56 27.89 -10.48
CA TRP A 115 1.96 26.69 -11.22
C TRP A 115 0.77 25.87 -11.73
N LEU A 116 -0.45 26.18 -11.29
CA LEU A 116 -1.69 25.61 -11.81
C LEU A 116 -2.16 26.26 -13.13
N TYR A 117 -1.37 27.16 -13.74
CA TYR A 117 -1.68 27.75 -15.05
C TYR A 117 -1.91 26.71 -16.16
N ARG A 118 -1.38 25.50 -15.98
CA ARG A 118 -1.65 24.31 -16.82
C ARG A 118 -2.16 23.17 -15.95
N HIS A 119 -2.88 22.24 -16.57
CA HIS A 119 -3.26 20.98 -15.91
C HIS A 119 -2.00 20.21 -15.47
N ASN A 120 -1.79 20.10 -14.16
CA ASN A 120 -0.70 19.33 -13.57
C ASN A 120 -1.17 18.60 -12.29
N ILE A 121 -1.26 17.28 -12.38
CA ILE A 121 -1.73 16.42 -11.29
C ILE A 121 -0.79 16.51 -10.07
N GLY A 122 0.53 16.56 -10.30
CA GLY A 122 1.52 16.56 -9.23
C GLY A 122 1.56 17.88 -8.45
N ILE A 123 1.48 19.02 -9.14
CA ILE A 123 1.37 20.33 -8.47
C ILE A 123 0.07 20.43 -7.67
N PHE A 124 -1.06 20.01 -8.24
CA PHE A 124 -2.34 20.06 -7.53
C PHE A 124 -2.33 19.15 -6.30
N LEU A 125 -1.79 17.93 -6.41
CA LEU A 125 -1.63 17.03 -5.27
C LEU A 125 -0.73 17.63 -4.18
N LEU A 126 0.41 18.22 -4.57
CA LEU A 126 1.33 18.88 -3.65
C LEU A 126 0.64 20.06 -2.95
N LEU A 127 -0.10 20.89 -3.69
CA LEU A 127 -0.90 21.98 -3.13
C LEU A 127 -1.91 21.46 -2.12
N CYS A 128 -2.66 20.39 -2.45
CA CYS A 128 -3.63 19.81 -1.52
C CYS A 128 -2.98 19.38 -0.20
N ILE A 129 -1.83 18.69 -0.27
CA ILE A 129 -1.11 18.21 0.91
C ILE A 129 -0.58 19.40 1.73
N VAL A 130 0.21 20.28 1.11
CA VAL A 130 0.90 21.40 1.77
C VAL A 130 -0.11 22.36 2.41
N SER A 131 -1.21 22.66 1.73
CA SER A 131 -2.24 23.56 2.27
C SER A 131 -3.07 22.93 3.40
N GLN A 132 -3.34 21.62 3.37
CA GLN A 132 -3.98 20.92 4.50
C GLN A 132 -3.05 20.89 5.72
N ILE A 133 -1.75 20.67 5.50
CA ILE A 133 -0.74 20.75 6.56
C ILE A 133 -0.66 22.17 7.12
N ALA A 134 -0.67 23.21 6.28
CA ALA A 134 -0.69 24.60 6.73
C ALA A 134 -1.90 24.88 7.62
N LEU A 135 -3.09 24.44 7.20
CA LEU A 135 -4.32 24.62 7.98
C LEU A 135 -4.25 23.87 9.32
N PHE A 136 -3.77 22.63 9.33
CA PHE A 136 -3.56 21.86 10.55
C PHE A 136 -2.56 22.55 11.50
N LEU A 137 -1.42 23.00 10.98
CA LEU A 137 -0.38 23.66 11.77
C LEU A 137 -0.83 25.01 12.31
N PHE A 138 -1.66 25.75 11.57
CA PHE A 138 -2.25 27.00 12.05
C PHE A 138 -2.98 26.79 13.38
N PHE A 139 -3.90 25.82 13.44
CA PHE A 139 -4.64 25.54 14.68
C PHE A 139 -3.74 24.92 15.75
N LYS A 140 -2.76 24.10 15.39
CA LYS A 140 -1.83 23.50 16.36
C LYS A 140 -0.90 24.53 17.01
N GLN A 141 -0.45 25.53 16.27
CA GLN A 141 0.59 26.49 16.70
C GLN A 141 0.02 27.79 17.25
N THR A 142 -1.26 28.08 16.99
CA THR A 142 -1.94 29.26 17.51
C THR A 142 -2.90 28.91 18.63
N PHE A 143 -3.25 29.89 19.46
CA PHE A 143 -4.21 29.73 20.56
C PHE A 143 -5.61 29.27 20.10
N TRP A 144 -5.93 29.41 18.80
CA TRP A 144 -7.24 29.05 18.24
C TRP A 144 -7.54 27.55 18.30
N GLY A 145 -6.52 26.67 18.24
CA GLY A 145 -6.74 25.23 18.33
C GLY A 145 -7.27 24.79 19.68
N ASP A 146 -6.73 25.37 20.75
CA ASP A 146 -7.13 25.05 22.12
C ASP A 146 -8.46 25.71 22.49
N GLN A 147 -8.67 26.97 22.08
CA GLN A 147 -9.89 27.72 22.40
C GLN A 147 -11.10 27.32 21.54
N TYR A 148 -10.88 26.97 20.27
CA TYR A 148 -11.94 26.73 19.29
C TYR A 148 -11.70 25.44 18.48
N PRO A 149 -11.68 24.25 19.12
CA PRO A 149 -11.45 22.98 18.43
C PRO A 149 -12.53 22.65 17.40
N GLU A 150 -13.76 23.15 17.60
CA GLU A 150 -14.86 23.03 16.65
C GLU A 150 -14.63 23.83 15.36
N LEU A 151 -14.00 25.01 15.47
CA LEU A 151 -13.66 25.84 14.32
C LEU A 151 -12.63 25.14 13.44
N PHE A 152 -11.60 24.53 14.04
CA PHE A 152 -10.64 23.70 13.31
C PHE A 152 -11.35 22.63 12.48
N LEU A 153 -12.29 21.94 13.11
CA LEU A 153 -13.04 20.85 12.48
C LEU A 153 -13.89 21.37 11.31
N VAL A 154 -14.57 22.52 11.45
CA VAL A 154 -15.31 23.12 10.33
C VAL A 154 -14.36 23.53 9.20
N CYS A 155 -13.24 24.18 9.52
CA CYS A 155 -12.26 24.64 8.54
C CYS A 155 -11.64 23.49 7.74
N ILE A 156 -11.21 22.41 8.40
CA ILE A 156 -10.59 21.27 7.70
C ILE A 156 -11.58 20.59 6.73
N HIS A 157 -12.87 20.54 7.09
CA HIS A 157 -13.92 19.96 6.24
C HIS A 157 -14.24 20.85 5.04
N LEU A 158 -14.48 22.14 5.27
CA LEU A 158 -14.75 23.10 4.21
C LEU A 158 -13.59 23.14 3.21
N PHE A 159 -12.36 23.17 3.71
CA PHE A 159 -11.19 23.22 2.86
C PHE A 159 -10.99 21.93 2.07
N ALA A 160 -11.20 20.76 2.69
CA ALA A 160 -11.18 19.48 1.99
C ALA A 160 -12.27 19.38 0.91
N LEU A 161 -13.45 19.96 1.14
CA LEU A 161 -14.54 20.01 0.18
C LEU A 161 -14.20 20.91 -1.02
N ILE A 162 -13.61 22.09 -0.79
CA ILE A 162 -13.15 22.98 -1.87
C ILE A 162 -12.11 22.26 -2.74
N GLN A 163 -11.12 21.62 -2.12
CA GLN A 163 -10.13 20.83 -2.83
C GLN A 163 -10.77 19.67 -3.62
N PHE A 164 -11.76 19.00 -3.04
CA PHE A 164 -12.50 17.93 -3.71
C PHE A 164 -13.30 18.44 -4.91
N TYR A 165 -13.91 19.62 -4.81
CA TYR A 165 -14.59 20.26 -5.95
C TYR A 165 -13.63 20.47 -7.12
N PHE A 166 -12.46 21.08 -6.89
CA PHE A 166 -11.45 21.24 -7.93
C PHE A 166 -10.89 19.90 -8.43
N CYS A 167 -10.73 18.93 -7.53
CA CYS A 167 -10.27 17.59 -7.89
C CYS A 167 -11.22 16.94 -8.90
N ILE A 168 -12.53 17.01 -8.69
CA ILE A 168 -13.45 16.34 -9.61
C ILE A 168 -13.53 17.07 -10.95
N GLN A 169 -13.52 18.41 -10.93
CA GLN A 169 -13.63 19.21 -12.15
C GLN A 169 -12.39 19.07 -13.04
N TYR A 170 -11.19 19.15 -12.45
CA TYR A 170 -9.96 19.25 -13.23
C TYR A 170 -9.04 18.04 -13.11
N TYR A 171 -9.11 17.28 -12.01
CA TYR A 171 -8.14 16.20 -11.69
C TYR A 171 -8.82 14.87 -11.29
N PRO A 172 -9.72 14.32 -12.10
CA PRO A 172 -10.59 13.19 -11.69
C PRO A 172 -9.83 11.92 -11.31
N LYS A 173 -8.56 11.77 -11.74
CA LYS A 173 -7.71 10.63 -11.34
C LYS A 173 -7.42 10.60 -9.83
N LEU A 174 -7.42 11.76 -9.16
CA LEU A 174 -7.14 11.88 -7.72
C LEU A 174 -8.36 11.60 -6.83
N ARG A 175 -9.56 11.38 -7.41
CA ARG A 175 -10.79 11.15 -6.64
C ARG A 175 -10.70 10.02 -5.62
N TYR A 176 -9.94 8.96 -5.94
CA TYR A 176 -9.74 7.84 -5.04
C TYR A 176 -8.94 8.23 -3.80
N LEU A 177 -7.96 9.12 -3.94
CA LEU A 177 -7.19 9.65 -2.80
C LEU A 177 -8.07 10.52 -1.90
N PHE A 178 -8.97 11.33 -2.48
CA PHE A 178 -9.94 12.09 -1.70
C PHE A 178 -10.93 11.20 -0.94
N LEU A 179 -11.41 10.11 -1.55
CA LEU A 179 -12.27 9.15 -0.85
C LEU A 179 -11.55 8.49 0.33
N VAL A 180 -10.28 8.14 0.17
CA VAL A 180 -9.45 7.62 1.27
C VAL A 180 -9.27 8.67 2.35
N TRP A 181 -8.95 9.92 1.98
CA TRP A 181 -8.82 11.02 2.92
C TRP A 181 -10.11 11.29 3.70
N PHE A 182 -11.26 11.29 3.03
CA PHE A 182 -12.56 11.43 3.67
C PHE A 182 -12.88 10.27 4.62
N ALA A 183 -12.49 9.04 4.26
CA ALA A 183 -12.64 7.89 5.14
C ALA A 183 -11.76 8.01 6.40
N ILE A 184 -10.51 8.47 6.26
CA ILE A 184 -9.60 8.72 7.39
C ILE A 184 -10.19 9.77 8.34
N LEU A 185 -10.61 10.93 7.81
CA LEU A 185 -11.25 11.97 8.61
C LEU A 185 -12.51 11.45 9.31
N SER A 186 -13.36 10.73 8.57
CA SER A 186 -14.60 10.14 9.09
C SER A 186 -14.36 9.22 10.29
N ILE A 187 -13.40 8.30 10.17
CA ILE A 187 -13.04 7.38 11.26
C ILE A 187 -12.44 8.16 12.43
N TRP A 188 -11.52 9.09 12.18
CA TRP A 188 -10.87 9.87 13.22
C TRP A 188 -11.88 10.67 14.05
N HIS A 189 -12.81 11.38 13.40
CA HIS A 189 -13.84 12.15 14.10
C HIS A 189 -14.82 11.27 14.87
N MET A 190 -15.19 10.10 14.33
CA MET A 190 -16.03 9.14 15.04
C MET A 190 -15.35 8.60 16.31
N VAL A 191 -14.05 8.28 16.24
CA VAL A 191 -13.27 7.84 17.41
C VAL A 191 -13.22 8.94 18.47
N ARG A 192 -12.92 10.19 18.07
CA ARG A 192 -12.93 11.34 18.99
C ARG A 192 -14.30 11.54 19.66
N PHE A 193 -15.39 11.35 18.93
CA PHE A 193 -16.75 11.43 19.49
C PHE A 193 -17.03 10.32 20.52
N LEU A 194 -16.74 9.05 20.17
CA LEU A 194 -17.13 7.90 20.99
C LEU A 194 -16.23 7.66 22.22
N TYR A 195 -14.96 8.06 22.17
CA TYR A 195 -13.97 7.73 23.20
C TYR A 195 -13.44 8.94 23.97
N ASP A 196 -13.35 10.12 23.32
CA ASP A 196 -12.81 11.32 23.98
C ASP A 196 -13.91 12.27 24.48
N GLY A 197 -15.19 11.90 24.33
CA GLY A 197 -16.33 12.68 24.81
C GLY A 197 -16.53 14.02 24.10
N GLN A 198 -16.02 14.15 22.87
CA GLN A 198 -16.15 15.37 22.07
C GLN A 198 -17.62 15.64 21.66
N GLY A 199 -17.95 16.90 21.40
CA GLY A 199 -19.33 17.34 21.13
C GLY A 199 -19.97 16.73 19.86
N ILE A 200 -21.28 16.94 19.70
CA ILE A 200 -22.10 16.39 18.61
C ILE A 200 -21.61 16.79 17.21
N LEU A 201 -20.86 17.89 17.10
CA LEU A 201 -20.28 18.32 15.84
C LEU A 201 -19.33 17.27 15.25
N TYR A 202 -18.54 16.58 16.07
CA TYR A 202 -17.65 15.49 15.62
C TYR A 202 -18.45 14.33 15.04
N PHE A 203 -19.60 14.00 15.63
CA PHE A 203 -20.51 13.00 15.11
C PHE A 203 -21.06 13.40 13.74
N ILE A 204 -21.56 14.63 13.58
CA ILE A 204 -22.10 15.11 12.30
C ILE A 204 -21.02 15.09 11.21
N CYS A 205 -19.84 15.62 11.53
CA CYS A 205 -18.73 15.73 10.59
C CYS A 205 -18.15 14.38 10.19
N SER A 206 -18.24 13.36 11.05
CA SER A 206 -17.88 11.99 10.68
C SER A 206 -18.64 11.49 9.44
N PHE A 207 -19.88 11.93 9.20
CA PHE A 207 -20.66 11.46 8.05
C PHE A 207 -20.69 12.46 6.88
N LEU A 208 -20.39 13.73 7.13
CA LEU A 208 -20.65 14.83 6.20
C LEU A 208 -19.92 14.69 4.85
N LEU A 209 -18.59 14.57 4.84
CA LEU A 209 -17.81 14.52 3.59
C LEU A 209 -18.12 13.27 2.76
N LEU A 210 -18.22 12.13 3.43
CA LEU A 210 -18.55 10.87 2.76
C LEU A 210 -19.99 10.89 2.23
N GLY A 211 -20.95 11.45 2.96
CA GLY A 211 -22.34 11.62 2.50
C GLY A 211 -22.46 12.54 1.28
N ILE A 212 -21.70 13.63 1.24
CA ILE A 212 -21.60 14.51 0.07
C ILE A 212 -21.00 13.74 -1.12
N SER A 213 -19.89 13.01 -0.90
CA SER A 213 -19.25 12.23 -1.97
C SER A 213 -20.17 11.15 -2.53
N LEU A 214 -20.90 10.43 -1.66
CA LEU A 214 -21.87 9.41 -2.05
C LEU A 214 -22.97 10.01 -2.92
N SER A 215 -23.54 11.12 -2.48
CA SER A 215 -24.61 11.83 -3.20
C SER A 215 -24.14 12.32 -4.57
N TYR A 216 -22.92 12.86 -4.64
CA TYR A 216 -22.31 13.33 -5.88
C TYR A 216 -22.09 12.19 -6.87
N TYR A 217 -21.44 11.09 -6.45
CA TYR A 217 -21.14 9.96 -7.33
C TYR A 217 -22.39 9.18 -7.72
N TYR A 218 -23.39 9.12 -6.84
CA TYR A 218 -24.70 8.57 -7.16
C TYR A 218 -25.37 9.35 -8.30
N LYS A 219 -25.44 10.69 -8.20
CA LYS A 219 -26.01 11.55 -9.25
C LYS A 219 -25.28 11.40 -10.58
N ASN A 220 -23.95 11.26 -10.54
CA ASN A 220 -23.11 11.12 -11.73
C ASN A 220 -22.95 9.67 -12.23
N LYS A 221 -23.70 8.72 -11.67
CA LYS A 221 -23.69 7.29 -12.06
C LYS A 221 -22.32 6.61 -11.94
N ASP A 222 -21.42 7.12 -11.10
CA ASP A 222 -20.14 6.46 -10.81
C ASP A 222 -20.36 5.40 -9.71
N THR A 223 -20.65 4.18 -10.18
CA THR A 223 -21.05 3.05 -9.33
C THR A 223 -19.96 2.52 -8.41
N LEU A 224 -18.68 2.71 -8.76
CA LEU A 224 -17.56 2.29 -7.92
C LEU A 224 -17.35 3.27 -6.77
N CYS A 225 -17.30 4.57 -7.08
CA CYS A 225 -17.07 5.59 -6.07
C CYS A 225 -18.25 5.70 -5.09
N SER A 226 -19.50 5.52 -5.57
CA SER A 226 -20.66 5.43 -4.69
C SER A 226 -20.57 4.24 -3.75
N ALA A 227 -20.24 3.04 -4.25
CA ALA A 227 -20.05 1.86 -3.42
C ALA A 227 -18.94 2.06 -2.38
N LEU A 228 -17.78 2.63 -2.75
CA LEU A 228 -16.68 2.89 -1.83
C LEU A 228 -17.06 3.91 -0.74
N SER A 229 -17.77 4.98 -1.08
CA SER A 229 -18.26 5.95 -0.08
C SER A 229 -19.29 5.34 0.88
N ALA A 230 -20.19 4.48 0.38
CA ALA A 230 -21.15 3.74 1.22
C ALA A 230 -20.46 2.74 2.15
N VAL A 231 -19.40 2.06 1.68
CA VAL A 231 -18.56 1.20 2.51
C VAL A 231 -17.91 2.00 3.63
N ALA A 232 -17.29 3.14 3.30
CA ALA A 232 -16.61 3.96 4.30
C ALA A 232 -17.59 4.48 5.37
N LEU A 233 -18.79 4.91 4.98
CA LEU A 233 -19.88 5.25 5.91
C LEU A 233 -20.32 4.06 6.75
N GLY A 234 -20.40 2.87 6.14
CA GLY A 234 -20.72 1.63 6.81
C GLY A 234 -19.71 1.29 7.90
N VAL A 235 -18.42 1.40 7.59
CA VAL A 235 -17.30 1.20 8.53
C VAL A 235 -17.36 2.21 9.67
N THR A 236 -17.61 3.48 9.39
CA THR A 236 -17.65 4.49 10.47
C THR A 236 -18.85 4.29 11.38
N PHE A 237 -19.99 3.86 10.84
CA PHE A 237 -21.14 3.43 11.63
C PHE A 237 -20.87 2.17 12.46
N THR A 238 -20.01 1.24 12.01
CA THR A 238 -19.67 0.07 12.82
C THR A 238 -19.00 0.41 14.14
N LEU A 239 -18.29 1.53 14.23
CA LEU A 239 -17.71 1.99 15.50
C LEU A 239 -18.79 2.30 16.54
N ILE A 240 -19.94 2.85 16.10
CA ILE A 240 -21.10 3.08 16.95
C ILE A 240 -21.69 1.74 17.40
N ILE A 241 -21.85 0.79 16.47
CA ILE A 241 -22.36 -0.56 16.78
C ILE A 241 -21.48 -1.20 17.86
N VAL A 242 -20.16 -1.19 17.69
CA VAL A 242 -19.20 -1.75 18.65
C VAL A 242 -19.38 -1.10 20.02
N LYS A 243 -19.42 0.23 20.09
CA LYS A 243 -19.59 0.94 21.37
C LYS A 243 -20.93 0.62 22.05
N SER A 244 -22.02 0.58 21.29
CA SER A 244 -23.37 0.32 21.80
C SER A 244 -23.56 -1.13 22.24
N VAL A 245 -23.03 -2.11 21.50
CA VAL A 245 -23.10 -3.52 21.90
C VAL A 245 -22.20 -3.79 23.10
N GLY A 246 -21.01 -3.19 23.14
CA GLY A 246 -20.11 -3.29 24.28
C GLY A 246 -20.68 -2.69 25.56
N SER A 247 -21.50 -1.63 25.47
CA SER A 247 -22.19 -1.10 26.66
C SER A 247 -23.33 -2.02 27.13
N LEU A 248 -24.04 -2.69 26.21
CA LEU A 248 -25.12 -3.63 26.53
C LEU A 248 -24.61 -4.94 27.16
N PHE A 249 -23.49 -5.47 26.67
CA PHE A 249 -22.92 -6.76 27.10
C PHE A 249 -21.64 -6.61 27.93
N LYS A 250 -21.49 -5.51 28.67
CA LYS A 250 -20.30 -5.18 29.47
C LYS A 250 -19.78 -6.31 30.37
N ASN A 251 -20.67 -7.22 30.80
CA ASN A 251 -20.33 -8.32 31.71
C ASN A 251 -20.05 -9.66 30.99
N ASN A 252 -20.30 -9.77 29.68
CA ASN A 252 -20.21 -11.02 28.92
C ASN A 252 -19.53 -10.80 27.55
N GLU A 253 -18.19 -10.86 27.54
CA GLU A 253 -17.36 -10.62 26.34
C GLU A 253 -17.69 -11.58 25.17
N ILE A 254 -18.08 -12.83 25.47
CA ILE A 254 -18.51 -13.82 24.45
C ILE A 254 -19.72 -13.30 23.69
N LEU A 255 -20.75 -12.86 24.42
CA LEU A 255 -21.98 -12.35 23.83
C LEU A 255 -21.72 -11.03 23.10
N GLU A 256 -20.88 -10.17 23.66
CA GLU A 256 -20.45 -8.93 23.01
C GLU A 256 -19.88 -9.19 21.61
N LEU A 257 -18.82 -10.00 21.51
CA LEU A 257 -18.17 -10.28 20.23
C LEU A 257 -19.10 -11.01 19.25
N PHE A 258 -19.93 -11.93 19.75
CA PHE A 258 -20.90 -12.66 18.94
C PHE A 258 -21.93 -11.72 18.31
N PHE A 259 -22.53 -10.84 19.11
CA PHE A 259 -23.53 -9.89 18.63
C PHE A 259 -22.91 -8.80 17.76
N ILE A 260 -21.69 -8.33 18.04
CA ILE A 260 -20.96 -7.42 17.14
C ILE A 260 -20.79 -8.08 15.77
N ALA A 261 -20.29 -9.32 15.72
CA ALA A 261 -20.09 -10.04 14.47
C ALA A 261 -21.39 -10.19 13.67
N LEU A 262 -22.49 -10.56 14.33
CA LEU A 262 -23.81 -10.73 13.72
C LEU A 262 -24.36 -9.40 13.19
N ILE A 263 -24.37 -8.35 14.02
CA ILE A 263 -24.95 -7.05 13.68
C ILE A 263 -24.16 -6.37 12.56
N VAL A 264 -22.82 -6.41 12.61
CA VAL A 264 -21.97 -5.89 11.54
C VAL A 264 -22.28 -6.58 10.21
N PHE A 265 -22.44 -7.89 10.22
CA PHE A 265 -22.76 -8.65 9.01
C PHE A 265 -24.13 -8.25 8.42
N VAL A 266 -25.17 -8.21 9.26
CA VAL A 266 -26.52 -7.78 8.87
C VAL A 266 -26.52 -6.35 8.36
N TRP A 267 -25.79 -5.46 9.02
CA TRP A 267 -25.66 -4.05 8.65
C TRP A 267 -25.10 -3.86 7.25
N PHE A 268 -23.99 -4.52 6.91
CA PHE A 268 -23.41 -4.43 5.57
C PHE A 268 -24.23 -5.16 4.50
N ALA A 269 -24.98 -6.21 4.88
CA ALA A 269 -25.97 -6.82 4.00
C ALA A 269 -27.11 -5.84 3.69
N LEU A 270 -27.57 -5.07 4.68
CA LEU A 270 -28.56 -4.02 4.51
C LEU A 270 -28.05 -2.88 3.62
N ILE A 271 -26.81 -2.40 3.81
CA ILE A 271 -26.18 -1.41 2.92
C ILE A 271 -26.18 -1.94 1.48
N THR A 272 -25.82 -3.20 1.28
CA THR A 272 -25.79 -3.85 -0.03
C THR A 272 -27.18 -3.92 -0.65
N TYR A 273 -28.19 -4.32 0.12
CA TYR A 273 -29.59 -4.33 -0.32
C TYR A 273 -30.06 -2.93 -0.75
N LEU A 274 -29.75 -1.90 0.04
CA LEU A 274 -30.07 -0.51 -0.32
C LEU A 274 -29.35 -0.09 -1.61
N LEU A 275 -28.06 -0.39 -1.77
CA LEU A 275 -27.33 -0.08 -3.00
C LEU A 275 -27.89 -0.81 -4.23
N ILE A 276 -28.33 -2.05 -4.09
CA ILE A 276 -28.99 -2.78 -5.20
C ILE A 276 -30.30 -2.09 -5.56
N LYS A 277 -31.09 -1.66 -4.57
CA LYS A 277 -32.35 -0.94 -4.82
C LYS A 277 -32.13 0.41 -5.50
N PHE A 278 -31.11 1.17 -5.09
CA PHE A 278 -30.82 2.49 -5.65
C PHE A 278 -29.97 2.44 -6.94
N ILE A 279 -29.16 1.40 -7.15
CA ILE A 279 -28.23 1.26 -8.28
C ILE A 279 -28.29 -0.18 -8.86
N PRO A 280 -29.39 -0.60 -9.49
CA PRO A 280 -29.66 -2.01 -9.79
C PRO A 280 -28.67 -2.69 -10.76
N HIS A 281 -28.03 -1.93 -11.66
CA HIS A 281 -27.14 -2.48 -12.69
C HIS A 281 -25.64 -2.48 -12.31
N SER A 282 -25.31 -2.23 -11.04
CA SER A 282 -23.92 -2.14 -10.59
C SER A 282 -23.35 -3.48 -10.12
N ARG A 283 -22.24 -3.89 -10.73
CA ARG A 283 -21.38 -5.00 -10.28
C ARG A 283 -20.62 -4.71 -8.98
N PHE A 284 -20.56 -3.46 -8.54
CA PHE A 284 -19.85 -3.03 -7.34
C PHE A 284 -20.73 -3.03 -6.08
N ASN A 285 -22.03 -3.31 -6.22
CA ASN A 285 -22.94 -3.40 -5.06
C ASN A 285 -22.58 -4.53 -4.10
N ALA A 286 -21.81 -5.52 -4.55
CA ALA A 286 -21.33 -6.62 -3.71
C ALA A 286 -20.15 -6.25 -2.79
N ILE A 287 -19.52 -5.08 -2.98
CA ILE A 287 -18.35 -4.66 -2.18
C ILE A 287 -18.69 -4.50 -0.70
N PRO A 288 -19.73 -3.75 -0.27
CA PRO A 288 -20.05 -3.63 1.15
C PRO A 288 -20.34 -4.97 1.80
N LEU A 289 -21.04 -5.87 1.11
CA LEU A 289 -21.30 -7.21 1.62
C LEU A 289 -20.00 -7.99 1.88
N ALA A 290 -19.05 -7.94 0.93
CA ALA A 290 -17.75 -8.56 1.14
C ALA A 290 -17.04 -7.94 2.36
N VAL A 291 -16.95 -6.60 2.43
CA VAL A 291 -16.31 -5.92 3.56
C VAL A 291 -16.94 -6.30 4.89
N GLY A 292 -18.27 -6.29 4.99
CA GLY A 292 -18.99 -6.69 6.21
C GLY A 292 -18.80 -8.15 6.59
N ALA A 293 -18.79 -9.05 5.60
CA ALA A 293 -18.47 -10.46 5.82
C ALA A 293 -17.08 -10.61 6.44
N TRP A 294 -16.07 -9.95 5.86
CA TRP A 294 -14.69 -10.01 6.36
C TRP A 294 -14.52 -9.42 7.76
N ILE A 295 -15.14 -8.27 8.06
CA ILE A 295 -15.13 -7.69 9.41
C ILE A 295 -15.81 -8.62 10.42
N SER A 296 -16.99 -9.17 10.07
CA SER A 296 -17.70 -10.15 10.91
C SER A 296 -16.87 -11.41 11.14
N GLY A 297 -16.23 -11.94 10.09
CA GLY A 297 -15.32 -13.07 10.17
C GLY A 297 -14.15 -12.85 11.12
N ALA A 298 -13.59 -11.64 11.17
CA ALA A 298 -12.54 -11.29 12.12
C ALA A 298 -13.02 -11.33 13.58
N PHE A 299 -14.23 -10.83 13.86
CA PHE A 299 -14.85 -10.93 15.20
C PHE A 299 -15.15 -12.40 15.57
N PHE A 300 -15.67 -13.20 14.65
CA PHE A 300 -15.89 -14.63 14.88
C PHE A 300 -14.58 -15.39 15.13
N ALA A 301 -13.52 -15.09 14.37
CA ALA A 301 -12.21 -15.67 14.61
C ALA A 301 -11.68 -15.32 16.02
N SER A 302 -11.82 -14.06 16.44
CA SER A 302 -11.46 -13.62 17.80
C SER A 302 -12.23 -14.38 18.89
N LEU A 303 -13.55 -14.57 18.70
CA LEU A 303 -14.38 -15.33 19.63
C LEU A 303 -13.89 -16.79 19.74
N MET A 304 -13.64 -17.44 18.60
CA MET A 304 -13.16 -18.83 18.54
C MET A 304 -11.77 -19.00 19.16
N LEU A 305 -10.91 -18.00 19.06
CA LEU A 305 -9.59 -18.04 19.70
C LEU A 305 -9.70 -17.97 21.22
N THR A 306 -10.58 -17.12 21.75
CA THR A 306 -10.47 -16.66 23.13
C THR A 306 -11.23 -17.52 24.16
N PHE A 307 -12.41 -18.06 23.82
CA PHE A 307 -13.35 -18.50 24.87
C PHE A 307 -13.67 -20.00 24.94
N TRP A 308 -13.44 -20.77 23.88
CA TRP A 308 -14.05 -22.11 23.73
C TRP A 308 -13.07 -23.30 23.66
N GLY A 309 -11.77 -23.09 23.82
CA GLY A 309 -10.76 -24.17 23.91
C GLY A 309 -10.99 -25.32 22.90
N ASN A 310 -11.00 -26.57 23.39
CA ASN A 310 -11.20 -27.77 22.56
C ASN A 310 -12.51 -27.79 21.75
N PHE A 311 -13.59 -27.15 22.24
CA PHE A 311 -14.84 -27.06 21.49
C PHE A 311 -14.66 -26.23 20.20
N SER A 312 -13.83 -25.19 20.28
CA SER A 312 -13.45 -24.35 19.15
C SER A 312 -12.73 -25.12 18.04
N LEU A 313 -11.88 -26.08 18.41
CA LEU A 313 -11.21 -26.96 17.43
C LEU A 313 -12.22 -27.78 16.64
N ILE A 314 -13.15 -28.45 17.32
CA ILE A 314 -14.18 -29.28 16.67
C ILE A 314 -15.08 -28.41 15.78
N MET A 315 -15.58 -27.30 16.33
CA MET A 315 -16.40 -26.35 15.58
C MET A 315 -15.65 -25.75 14.39
N GLY A 316 -14.35 -25.53 14.51
CA GLY A 316 -13.51 -25.02 13.43
C GLY A 316 -13.42 -26.00 12.26
N VAL A 317 -13.23 -27.30 12.53
CA VAL A 317 -13.27 -28.34 11.49
C VAL A 317 -14.65 -28.38 10.81
N VAL A 318 -15.72 -28.36 11.59
CA VAL A 318 -17.10 -28.32 11.09
C VAL A 318 -17.32 -27.10 10.18
N PHE A 319 -16.85 -25.93 10.59
CA PHE A 319 -16.96 -24.69 9.83
C PHE A 319 -16.23 -24.76 8.49
N VAL A 320 -15.01 -25.28 8.46
CA VAL A 320 -14.25 -25.47 7.21
C VAL A 320 -14.96 -26.45 6.28
N ILE A 321 -15.49 -27.57 6.80
CA ILE A 321 -16.23 -28.57 6.01
C ILE A 321 -17.50 -27.95 5.41
N ILE A 322 -18.30 -27.26 6.23
CA ILE A 322 -19.53 -26.59 5.78
C ILE A 322 -19.20 -25.54 4.72
N ALA A 323 -18.18 -24.72 4.95
CA ALA A 323 -17.75 -23.71 4.00
C ALA A 323 -17.29 -24.34 2.66
N ALA A 324 -16.47 -25.39 2.70
CA ALA A 324 -16.02 -26.11 1.53
C ALA A 324 -17.18 -26.74 0.76
N TYR A 325 -18.16 -27.32 1.46
CA TYR A 325 -19.37 -27.89 0.87
C TYR A 325 -20.19 -26.82 0.14
N VAL A 326 -20.47 -25.70 0.80
CA VAL A 326 -21.21 -24.56 0.23
C VAL A 326 -20.51 -24.02 -1.03
N LEU A 327 -19.18 -23.90 -0.99
CA LEU A 327 -18.38 -23.39 -2.11
C LEU A 327 -18.30 -24.36 -3.30
N LYS A 328 -18.42 -25.68 -3.05
CA LYS A 328 -18.40 -26.72 -4.08
C LYS A 328 -19.76 -26.92 -4.75
N PHE A 329 -20.86 -26.93 -3.97
CA PHE A 329 -22.20 -27.30 -4.46
C PHE A 329 -22.88 -26.21 -5.31
N LYS A 330 -22.68 -24.93 -4.99
CA LYS A 330 -23.38 -23.81 -5.68
C LYS A 330 -22.73 -23.31 -6.96
N ARG A 331 -21.82 -24.09 -7.57
CA ARG A 331 -21.22 -23.74 -8.87
C ARG A 331 -22.16 -24.03 -10.05
N SER A 332 -23.25 -24.79 -9.85
CA SER A 332 -24.12 -25.23 -10.95
C SER A 332 -25.28 -24.28 -11.30
N ASP A 333 -25.86 -23.48 -10.38
CA ASP A 333 -27.07 -22.68 -10.70
C ASP A 333 -27.20 -21.34 -9.94
N GLN A 334 -27.61 -20.30 -10.69
CA GLN A 334 -28.05 -18.93 -10.31
C GLN A 334 -27.02 -17.92 -9.74
N MET A 335 -26.93 -16.76 -10.41
CA MET A 335 -25.77 -15.85 -10.41
C MET A 335 -25.74 -14.69 -9.40
N GLN A 336 -26.80 -14.42 -8.62
CA GLN A 336 -26.83 -13.22 -7.74
C GLN A 336 -27.08 -13.51 -6.26
N TYR A 337 -27.98 -14.44 -5.91
CA TYR A 337 -28.12 -14.95 -4.53
C TYR A 337 -26.90 -15.77 -4.06
N SER A 338 -26.01 -16.17 -4.98
CA SER A 338 -24.81 -16.97 -4.72
C SER A 338 -23.61 -16.20 -4.18
N LEU A 339 -23.52 -14.87 -4.40
CA LEU A 339 -22.39 -14.06 -3.91
C LEU A 339 -22.37 -13.92 -2.39
N PHE A 340 -23.56 -13.79 -1.78
CA PHE A 340 -23.71 -13.70 -0.32
C PHE A 340 -23.23 -14.96 0.39
N LEU A 341 -23.76 -16.13 0.00
CA LEU A 341 -23.34 -17.39 0.59
C LEU A 341 -21.85 -17.66 0.38
N ARG A 342 -21.30 -17.22 -0.76
CA ARG A 342 -19.88 -17.35 -1.05
C ARG A 342 -19.01 -16.54 -0.10
N GLN A 343 -19.34 -15.27 0.15
CA GLN A 343 -18.58 -14.44 1.09
C GLN A 343 -18.74 -14.95 2.53
N LEU A 344 -19.95 -15.33 2.93
CA LEU A 344 -20.20 -15.95 4.24
C LEU A 344 -19.38 -17.23 4.41
N ALA A 345 -19.34 -18.10 3.40
CA ALA A 345 -18.55 -19.32 3.43
C ALA A 345 -17.03 -19.03 3.57
N TYR A 346 -16.51 -18.00 2.89
CA TYR A 346 -15.11 -17.59 3.09
C TYR A 346 -14.82 -17.16 4.52
N CYS A 347 -15.73 -16.42 5.15
CA CYS A 347 -15.56 -15.95 6.53
C CYS A 347 -15.64 -17.10 7.54
N ILE A 348 -16.62 -17.99 7.38
CA ILE A 348 -16.77 -19.19 8.21
C ILE A 348 -15.53 -20.08 8.07
N TRP A 349 -15.02 -20.27 6.84
CA TRP A 349 -13.78 -21.01 6.62
C TRP A 349 -12.65 -20.42 7.43
N ILE A 350 -12.40 -19.11 7.32
CA ILE A 350 -11.24 -18.49 7.96
C ILE A 350 -11.36 -18.50 9.48
N ALA A 351 -12.55 -18.22 10.02
CA ALA A 351 -12.78 -18.35 11.45
C ALA A 351 -12.51 -19.78 11.94
N GLY A 352 -13.01 -20.79 11.23
CA GLY A 352 -12.78 -22.19 11.57
C GLY A 352 -11.32 -22.62 11.39
N GLN A 353 -10.65 -22.14 10.35
CA GLN A 353 -9.24 -22.41 10.09
C GLN A 353 -8.34 -21.83 11.18
N ILE A 354 -8.58 -20.58 11.60
CA ILE A 354 -7.84 -19.93 12.69
C ILE A 354 -8.04 -20.72 13.98
N ALA A 355 -9.27 -21.15 14.28
CA ALA A 355 -9.58 -21.99 15.44
C ALA A 355 -8.81 -23.31 15.42
N VAL A 356 -8.81 -24.03 14.29
CA VAL A 356 -8.08 -25.29 14.14
C VAL A 356 -6.58 -25.06 14.31
N ILE A 357 -6.01 -24.05 13.65
CA ILE A 357 -4.59 -23.74 13.72
C ILE A 357 -4.15 -23.44 15.16
N PHE A 358 -4.88 -22.59 15.88
CA PHE A 358 -4.47 -22.17 17.21
C PHE A 358 -4.63 -23.28 18.25
N HIS A 359 -5.81 -23.90 18.33
CA HIS A 359 -6.07 -24.93 19.35
C HIS A 359 -5.33 -26.24 19.07
N THR A 360 -4.89 -26.52 17.84
CA THR A 360 -3.99 -27.66 17.58
C THR A 360 -2.58 -27.43 18.13
N VAL A 361 -2.11 -26.20 18.16
CA VAL A 361 -0.83 -25.85 18.81
C VAL A 361 -0.93 -26.07 20.30
N ASP A 362 -2.01 -25.57 20.91
CA ASP A 362 -2.26 -25.72 22.35
C ASP A 362 -2.41 -27.20 22.75
N LEU A 363 -2.89 -28.06 21.85
CA LEU A 363 -3.03 -29.50 22.11
C LEU A 363 -1.73 -30.29 21.92
N MET A 364 -0.94 -29.94 20.90
CA MET A 364 0.24 -30.72 20.51
C MET A 364 1.54 -30.20 21.13
N ASP A 365 1.54 -29.01 21.76
CA ASP A 365 2.71 -28.28 22.22
C ASP A 365 3.82 -28.14 21.15
N GLN A 366 3.41 -28.20 19.87
CA GLN A 366 4.30 -28.16 18.71
C GLN A 366 3.78 -27.16 17.69
N ILE A 367 4.69 -26.34 17.17
CA ILE A 367 4.37 -25.26 16.23
C ILE A 367 4.45 -25.74 14.77
N PHE A 368 5.22 -26.81 14.50
CA PHE A 368 5.40 -27.36 13.16
C PHE A 368 4.09 -27.77 12.44
N PRO A 369 3.11 -28.44 13.10
CA PRO A 369 1.85 -28.83 12.48
C PRO A 369 1.08 -27.66 11.84
N ILE A 370 1.25 -26.43 12.33
CA ILE A 370 0.56 -25.25 11.81
C ILE A 370 0.86 -25.03 10.32
N ILE A 371 2.13 -25.09 9.92
CA ILE A 371 2.53 -24.85 8.52
C ILE A 371 1.90 -25.92 7.63
N LEU A 372 1.89 -27.18 8.08
CA LEU A 372 1.30 -28.29 7.35
C LEU A 372 -0.21 -28.11 7.18
N PHE A 373 -0.93 -27.74 8.25
CA PHE A 373 -2.37 -27.44 8.17
C PHE A 373 -2.65 -26.27 7.24
N GLN A 374 -1.89 -25.19 7.33
CA GLN A 374 -2.05 -24.01 6.48
C GLN A 374 -1.75 -24.33 5.00
N LEU A 375 -0.72 -25.12 4.73
CA LEU A 375 -0.39 -25.61 3.39
C LEU A 375 -1.51 -26.52 2.86
N GLY A 376 -2.06 -27.39 3.71
CA GLY A 376 -3.25 -28.19 3.39
C GLY A 376 -4.47 -27.34 3.01
N MET A 377 -4.73 -26.25 3.76
CA MET A 377 -5.82 -25.31 3.45
C MET A 377 -5.58 -24.58 2.12
N LEU A 378 -4.34 -24.17 1.84
CA LEU A 378 -3.98 -23.55 0.56
C LEU A 378 -4.17 -24.54 -0.60
N ILE A 379 -3.72 -25.78 -0.46
CA ILE A 379 -3.91 -26.84 -1.46
C ILE A 379 -5.40 -27.11 -1.69
N LEU A 380 -6.19 -27.23 -0.61
CA LEU A 380 -7.64 -27.42 -0.72
C LEU A 380 -8.30 -26.23 -1.44
N SER A 381 -7.89 -25.00 -1.12
CA SER A 381 -8.40 -23.79 -1.77
C SER A 381 -8.10 -23.76 -3.28
N TYR A 382 -6.92 -24.27 -3.67
CA TYR A 382 -6.51 -24.41 -5.06
C TYR A 382 -7.34 -25.47 -5.79
N PHE A 383 -7.53 -26.65 -5.19
CA PHE A 383 -8.34 -27.73 -5.76
C PHE A 383 -9.82 -27.36 -5.93
N LEU A 384 -10.39 -26.66 -4.94
CA LEU A 384 -11.76 -26.14 -5.02
C LEU A 384 -11.89 -24.96 -5.99
N ARG A 385 -10.79 -24.48 -6.59
CA ARG A 385 -10.72 -23.33 -7.49
C ARG A 385 -11.42 -22.11 -6.90
N LEU A 386 -11.09 -21.78 -5.64
CA LEU A 386 -11.69 -20.65 -4.93
C LEU A 386 -11.31 -19.30 -5.55
N HIS A 387 -11.99 -18.22 -5.14
CA HIS A 387 -11.71 -16.88 -5.63
C HIS A 387 -10.24 -16.50 -5.37
N TRP A 388 -9.61 -15.80 -6.32
CA TRP A 388 -8.20 -15.39 -6.20
C TRP A 388 -7.90 -14.64 -4.89
N PHE A 389 -8.81 -13.77 -4.43
CA PHE A 389 -8.62 -13.03 -3.17
C PHE A 389 -8.56 -13.96 -1.95
N PHE A 390 -9.33 -15.04 -1.95
CA PHE A 390 -9.28 -16.03 -0.87
C PHE A 390 -7.95 -16.79 -0.90
N VAL A 391 -7.49 -17.20 -2.09
CA VAL A 391 -6.17 -17.81 -2.27
C VAL A 391 -5.04 -16.88 -1.83
N PHE A 392 -5.15 -15.58 -2.10
CA PHE A 392 -4.21 -14.57 -1.58
C PHE A 392 -4.12 -14.60 -0.06
N ILE A 393 -5.26 -14.67 0.63
CA ILE A 393 -5.30 -14.74 2.09
C ILE A 393 -4.72 -16.07 2.61
N GLN A 394 -4.92 -17.18 1.89
CA GLN A 394 -4.28 -18.45 2.23
C GLN A 394 -2.75 -18.41 2.05
N ILE A 395 -2.24 -17.74 1.02
CA ILE A 395 -0.81 -17.52 0.80
C ILE A 395 -0.23 -16.63 1.93
N LEU A 396 -0.94 -15.57 2.33
CA LEU A 396 -0.53 -14.75 3.47
C LEU A 396 -0.57 -15.52 4.80
N GLY A 397 -1.58 -16.35 5.01
CA GLY A 397 -1.64 -17.24 6.17
C GLY A 397 -0.45 -18.21 6.19
N LEU A 398 -0.04 -18.76 5.05
CA LEU A 398 1.17 -19.58 4.95
C LEU A 398 2.42 -18.80 5.35
N TYR A 399 2.55 -17.57 4.86
CA TYR A 399 3.65 -16.71 5.25
C TYR A 399 3.67 -16.42 6.76
N ALA A 400 2.52 -16.04 7.34
CA ALA A 400 2.38 -15.70 8.75
C ALA A 400 2.64 -16.90 9.68
N THR A 401 2.17 -18.09 9.31
CA THR A 401 2.42 -19.31 10.08
C THR A 401 3.89 -19.74 10.01
N GLY A 402 4.54 -19.59 8.86
CA GLY A 402 5.99 -19.74 8.75
C GLY A 402 6.76 -18.77 9.63
N PHE A 403 6.34 -17.50 9.67
CA PHE A 403 6.91 -16.49 10.56
C PHE A 403 6.80 -16.88 12.04
N VAL A 404 5.59 -17.29 12.48
CA VAL A 404 5.35 -17.74 13.88
C VAL A 404 6.20 -18.97 14.21
N HIS A 405 6.34 -19.91 13.27
CA HIS A 405 7.20 -21.08 13.46
C HIS A 405 8.66 -20.71 13.66
N ILE A 406 9.19 -19.81 12.84
CA ILE A 406 10.57 -19.34 12.96
C ILE A 406 10.81 -18.71 14.33
N LEU A 407 9.92 -17.81 14.78
CA LEU A 407 10.01 -17.22 16.11
C LEU A 407 9.88 -18.27 17.24
N GLY A 408 9.03 -19.28 17.04
CA GLY A 408 8.72 -20.31 18.02
C GLY A 408 9.83 -21.34 18.26
N ILE A 409 10.60 -21.71 17.22
CA ILE A 409 11.73 -22.66 17.34
C ILE A 409 12.79 -22.17 18.36
N HIS A 410 12.89 -20.85 18.52
CA HIS A 410 13.97 -20.19 19.25
C HIS A 410 13.43 -19.33 20.41
N SER A 411 12.31 -19.75 21.01
CA SER A 411 11.55 -19.01 22.04
C SER A 411 12.34 -18.63 23.30
N TYR A 412 13.49 -19.25 23.53
CA TYR A 412 14.46 -18.76 24.52
C TYR A 412 15.15 -17.53 23.95
N TRP A 413 14.87 -16.36 24.53
CA TRP A 413 15.45 -15.04 24.24
C TRP A 413 16.96 -14.97 24.57
N SER A 414 17.74 -15.94 24.08
CA SER A 414 19.19 -15.84 24.03
C SER A 414 19.56 -14.96 22.83
N ARG A 415 20.64 -14.19 22.96
CA ARG A 415 21.06 -13.26 21.89
C ARG A 415 21.46 -13.98 20.59
N THR A 416 21.90 -15.23 20.67
CA THR A 416 22.26 -16.07 19.51
C THR A 416 21.05 -16.57 18.74
N SER A 417 20.01 -17.01 19.45
CA SER A 417 18.78 -17.52 18.85
C SER A 417 17.98 -16.43 18.11
N PHE A 418 18.16 -15.16 18.50
CA PHE A 418 17.57 -14.00 17.82
C PHE A 418 18.16 -13.75 16.41
N ILE A 419 19.48 -13.87 16.24
CA ILE A 419 20.14 -13.69 14.93
C ILE A 419 19.75 -14.80 13.96
N GLU A 420 19.71 -16.04 14.44
CA GLU A 420 19.29 -17.20 13.65
C GLU A 420 17.86 -17.04 13.13
N ASN A 421 16.93 -16.55 13.96
CA ASN A 421 15.57 -16.23 13.53
C ASN A 421 15.54 -15.25 12.36
N PHE A 422 16.32 -14.18 12.39
CA PHE A 422 16.37 -13.22 11.29
C PHE A 422 16.90 -13.84 10.00
N VAL A 423 17.90 -14.72 10.07
CA VAL A 423 18.39 -15.45 8.89
C VAL A 423 17.29 -16.31 8.28
N TYR A 424 16.57 -17.08 9.10
CA TYR A 424 15.44 -17.88 8.64
C TYR A 424 14.30 -17.02 8.09
N LEU A 425 14.05 -15.83 8.66
CA LEU A 425 13.07 -14.87 8.14
C LEU A 425 13.46 -14.31 6.77
N VAL A 426 14.74 -13.97 6.57
CA VAL A 426 15.26 -13.57 5.26
C VAL A 426 15.04 -14.68 4.25
N LEU A 427 15.43 -15.92 4.58
CA LEU A 427 15.21 -17.08 3.71
C LEU A 427 13.72 -17.27 3.38
N TRP A 428 12.86 -17.14 4.38
CA TRP A 428 11.41 -17.26 4.20
C TRP A 428 10.86 -16.19 3.26
N ASN A 429 11.30 -14.93 3.37
CA ASN A 429 10.93 -13.87 2.43
C ASN A 429 11.36 -14.24 1.00
N TYR A 430 12.60 -14.72 0.84
CA TYR A 430 13.12 -15.09 -0.48
C TYR A 430 12.40 -16.29 -1.10
N VAL A 431 11.87 -17.24 -0.32
CA VAL A 431 10.98 -18.29 -0.85
C VAL A 431 9.83 -17.67 -1.63
N PHE A 432 9.15 -16.67 -1.06
CA PHE A 432 8.04 -15.99 -1.74
C PHE A 432 8.51 -15.14 -2.92
N TYR A 433 9.69 -14.51 -2.84
CA TYR A 433 10.27 -13.76 -3.95
C TYR A 433 10.61 -14.67 -5.12
N PHE A 434 11.16 -15.87 -4.88
CA PHE A 434 11.47 -16.85 -5.92
C PHE A 434 10.21 -17.42 -6.59
N LEU A 435 9.08 -17.54 -5.87
CA LEU A 435 7.82 -18.00 -6.48
C LEU A 435 7.36 -17.10 -7.64
N ILE A 436 7.68 -15.79 -7.62
CA ILE A 436 7.37 -14.87 -8.73
C ILE A 436 8.11 -15.29 -10.01
N LEU A 437 9.33 -15.82 -9.93
CA LEU A 437 10.06 -16.25 -11.12
C LEU A 437 9.34 -17.40 -11.85
N ALA A 438 8.59 -18.21 -11.10
CA ALA A 438 7.78 -19.32 -11.58
C ALA A 438 6.34 -18.95 -11.95
N ILE A 439 5.99 -17.66 -12.05
CA ILE A 439 4.61 -17.18 -12.28
C ILE A 439 3.91 -17.82 -13.49
N LYS A 440 4.68 -18.21 -14.52
CA LYS A 440 4.18 -18.87 -15.74
C LYS A 440 3.56 -20.25 -15.46
N LEU A 441 3.96 -20.91 -14.38
CA LEU A 441 3.47 -22.24 -13.98
C LEU A 441 2.14 -22.15 -13.22
N ILE A 442 1.76 -20.98 -12.72
CA ILE A 442 0.58 -20.78 -11.88
C ILE A 442 -0.66 -20.63 -12.74
N LYS A 443 -1.56 -21.61 -12.65
CA LYS A 443 -2.88 -21.59 -13.28
C LYS A 443 -3.97 -21.87 -12.23
N PRO A 444 -5.18 -21.29 -12.35
CA PRO A 444 -5.62 -20.29 -13.33
C PRO A 444 -4.86 -18.96 -13.22
N ASP A 445 -4.85 -18.18 -14.31
CA ASP A 445 -4.13 -16.89 -14.40
C ASP A 445 -4.52 -15.91 -13.28
N GLU A 446 -5.74 -16.02 -12.73
CA GLU A 446 -6.20 -15.20 -11.61
C GLU A 446 -5.34 -15.37 -10.35
N TYR A 447 -4.74 -16.54 -10.12
CA TYR A 447 -3.90 -16.80 -8.94
C TYR A 447 -2.51 -16.16 -9.03
N GLN A 448 -2.10 -15.73 -10.22
CA GLN A 448 -0.91 -14.90 -10.39
C GLN A 448 -1.08 -13.57 -9.64
N ARG A 449 -2.30 -13.00 -9.63
CA ARG A 449 -2.63 -11.81 -8.82
C ARG A 449 -2.41 -12.06 -7.33
N SER A 450 -2.85 -13.22 -6.86
CA SER A 450 -2.76 -13.61 -5.45
C SER A 450 -1.32 -13.69 -4.98
N LEU A 451 -0.46 -14.33 -5.77
CA LEU A 451 0.97 -14.43 -5.45
C LEU A 451 1.64 -13.06 -5.45
N LEU A 452 1.42 -12.25 -6.50
CA LEU A 452 2.06 -10.93 -6.62
C LEU A 452 1.62 -10.00 -5.48
N LEU A 453 0.33 -10.00 -5.14
CA LEU A 453 -0.18 -9.22 -4.02
C LEU A 453 0.41 -9.71 -2.69
N ALA A 454 0.53 -11.02 -2.49
CA ALA A 454 1.17 -11.59 -1.31
C ALA A 454 2.63 -11.13 -1.18
N VAL A 455 3.39 -11.15 -2.26
CA VAL A 455 4.80 -10.70 -2.23
C VAL A 455 4.92 -9.22 -1.93
N LEU A 456 4.05 -8.37 -2.47
CA LEU A 456 4.03 -6.94 -2.11
C LEU A 456 3.79 -6.75 -0.61
N VAL A 457 2.88 -7.53 -0.01
CA VAL A 457 2.64 -7.51 1.44
C VAL A 457 3.85 -8.04 2.22
N VAL A 458 4.49 -9.13 1.77
CA VAL A 458 5.71 -9.68 2.38
C VAL A 458 6.85 -8.66 2.37
N ILE A 459 7.04 -7.93 1.27
CA ILE A 459 8.01 -6.83 1.19
C ILE A 459 7.72 -5.80 2.28
N LEU A 460 6.50 -5.26 2.33
CA LEU A 460 6.14 -4.22 3.31
C LEU A 460 6.24 -4.72 4.76
N TYR A 461 5.84 -5.96 5.00
CA TYR A 461 5.94 -6.58 6.32
C TYR A 461 7.39 -6.76 6.75
N SER A 462 8.25 -7.28 5.87
CA SER A 462 9.67 -7.46 6.15
C SER A 462 10.33 -6.13 6.51
N MET A 463 10.05 -5.06 5.76
CA MET A 463 10.54 -3.71 6.06
C MET A 463 10.05 -3.19 7.41
N GLY A 464 8.76 -3.37 7.71
CA GLY A 464 8.21 -3.01 9.01
C GLY A 464 8.91 -3.72 10.16
N LEU A 465 9.12 -5.03 10.05
CA LEU A 465 9.88 -5.80 11.05
C LEU A 465 11.31 -5.30 11.23
N TYR A 466 12.04 -5.04 10.14
CA TYR A 466 13.40 -4.51 10.21
C TYR A 466 13.45 -3.17 10.95
N THR A 467 12.48 -2.28 10.71
CA THR A 467 12.41 -1.01 11.42
C THR A 467 12.07 -1.13 12.91
N LEU A 468 11.23 -2.12 13.28
CA LEU A 468 10.74 -2.30 14.65
C LEU A 468 11.71 -3.12 15.53
N LEU A 469 12.32 -4.17 14.97
CA LEU A 469 12.97 -5.22 15.75
C LEU A 469 14.50 -5.18 15.78
N GLY A 470 15.19 -4.33 15.01
CA GLY A 470 16.63 -4.18 15.29
C GLY A 470 17.50 -3.51 14.25
N LYS A 471 17.66 -2.19 14.37
CA LYS A 471 18.84 -1.44 13.89
C LYS A 471 20.16 -2.04 14.40
N TYR A 472 20.18 -2.59 15.62
CA TYR A 472 21.40 -3.10 16.27
C TYR A 472 21.81 -4.52 15.87
N GLU A 473 20.87 -5.38 15.45
CA GLU A 473 21.15 -6.78 15.13
C GLU A 473 21.31 -7.02 13.61
N LEU A 474 20.77 -6.13 12.77
CA LEU A 474 21.03 -6.08 11.31
C LEU A 474 22.52 -5.89 10.98
N VAL A 475 23.22 -5.05 11.74
CA VAL A 475 24.67 -4.78 11.60
C VAL A 475 25.53 -6.05 11.76
N ARG A 476 25.02 -7.11 12.42
CA ARG A 476 25.72 -8.39 12.52
C ARG A 476 25.30 -9.44 11.48
N ILE A 477 24.07 -9.37 10.98
CA ILE A 477 23.60 -10.21 9.85
C ILE A 477 24.28 -9.77 8.54
N GLU A 478 24.67 -8.50 8.44
CA GLU A 478 25.52 -7.97 7.35
C GLU A 478 26.82 -8.75 7.16
N HIS A 479 27.32 -9.48 8.17
CA HIS A 479 28.49 -10.34 8.03
C HIS A 479 28.23 -11.67 7.30
N ILE A 480 26.97 -12.11 7.12
CA ILE A 480 26.65 -13.29 6.31
C ILE A 480 26.34 -12.84 4.88
N ALA A 481 27.41 -12.60 4.12
CA ALA A 481 27.35 -12.09 2.74
C ALA A 481 26.43 -12.88 1.80
N ILE A 482 26.20 -14.17 2.08
CA ILE A 482 25.34 -15.04 1.27
C ILE A 482 23.87 -14.61 1.34
N PHE A 483 23.36 -14.20 2.51
CA PHE A 483 21.95 -13.82 2.66
C PHE A 483 21.68 -12.39 2.22
N THR A 484 22.63 -11.49 2.49
CA THR A 484 22.50 -10.06 2.14
C THR A 484 22.79 -9.78 0.69
N TYR A 485 23.79 -10.45 0.09
CA TYR A 485 24.20 -10.24 -1.30
C TYR A 485 23.87 -11.45 -2.19
N GLY A 486 24.14 -12.67 -1.74
CA GLY A 486 24.02 -13.88 -2.56
C GLY A 486 22.60 -14.17 -3.07
N LEU A 487 21.60 -14.20 -2.18
CA LEU A 487 20.19 -14.41 -2.54
C LEU A 487 19.65 -13.37 -3.54
N PRO A 488 19.81 -12.05 -3.32
CA PRO A 488 19.38 -11.05 -4.30
C PRO A 488 20.13 -11.15 -5.64
N ILE A 489 21.44 -11.42 -5.62
CA ILE A 489 22.22 -11.64 -6.86
C ILE A 489 21.67 -12.84 -7.63
N LEU A 490 21.44 -13.97 -6.95
CA LEU A 490 20.86 -15.18 -7.54
C LEU A 490 19.48 -14.89 -8.15
N TRP A 491 18.62 -14.19 -7.40
CA TRP A 491 17.29 -13.80 -7.88
C TRP A 491 17.39 -12.92 -9.13
N PHE A 492 18.28 -11.92 -9.14
CA PHE A 492 18.49 -11.02 -10.27
C PHE A 492 18.96 -11.75 -11.53
N ILE A 493 19.96 -12.63 -11.40
CA ILE A 493 20.49 -13.43 -12.51
C ILE A 493 19.39 -14.32 -13.09
N LEU A 494 18.66 -15.05 -12.23
CA LEU A 494 17.57 -15.91 -12.66
C LEU A 494 16.45 -15.10 -13.33
N PHE A 495 16.11 -13.92 -12.82
CA PHE A 495 15.09 -13.07 -13.42
C PHE A 495 15.48 -12.57 -14.82
N ILE A 496 16.74 -12.13 -15.00
CA ILE A 496 17.24 -11.75 -16.33
C ILE A 496 17.17 -12.95 -17.27
N PHE A 497 17.72 -14.10 -16.87
CA PHE A 497 17.79 -15.30 -17.71
C PHE A 497 16.41 -15.81 -18.12
N LEU A 498 15.47 -15.90 -17.17
CA LEU A 498 14.15 -16.49 -17.40
C LEU A 498 13.15 -15.56 -18.10
N HIS A 499 13.30 -14.23 -17.96
CA HIS A 499 12.25 -13.28 -18.38
C HIS A 499 12.71 -12.15 -19.30
N ILE A 500 13.97 -11.66 -19.19
CA ILE A 500 14.36 -10.39 -19.83
C ILE A 500 15.60 -10.48 -20.74
N GLN A 501 16.25 -11.64 -20.84
CA GLN A 501 17.50 -11.82 -21.60
C GLN A 501 17.46 -11.27 -23.03
N ASN A 502 16.30 -11.39 -23.69
CA ASN A 502 16.10 -11.02 -25.10
C ASN A 502 15.53 -9.60 -25.31
N GLN A 503 15.28 -8.83 -24.24
CA GLN A 503 14.66 -7.49 -24.34
C GLN A 503 15.68 -6.35 -24.37
N PHE A 504 16.94 -6.62 -24.03
CA PHE A 504 17.97 -5.60 -23.80
C PHE A 504 19.21 -5.79 -24.67
N ASN A 505 19.78 -4.67 -25.13
CA ASN A 505 21.15 -4.62 -25.65
C ASN A 505 22.18 -4.74 -24.51
N ILE A 506 23.44 -5.05 -24.85
CA ILE A 506 24.54 -5.23 -23.89
C ILE A 506 24.68 -4.02 -22.95
N LEU A 507 24.61 -2.80 -23.49
CA LEU A 507 24.71 -1.57 -22.71
C LEU A 507 23.56 -1.44 -21.70
N ALA A 508 22.32 -1.77 -22.09
CA ALA A 508 21.18 -1.75 -21.18
C ALA A 508 21.30 -2.81 -20.08
N LYS A 509 21.85 -4.00 -20.40
CA LYS A 509 22.14 -5.04 -19.40
C LYS A 509 23.17 -4.57 -18.38
N LEU A 510 24.22 -3.88 -18.82
CA LEU A 510 25.24 -3.31 -17.93
C LEU A 510 24.62 -2.26 -17.00
N ILE A 511 23.83 -1.31 -17.51
CA ILE A 511 23.16 -0.29 -16.68
C ILE A 511 22.19 -0.94 -15.68
N LEU A 512 21.44 -1.96 -16.12
CA LEU A 512 20.53 -2.68 -15.24
C LEU A 512 21.28 -3.46 -14.14
N ALA A 513 22.43 -4.06 -14.48
CA ALA A 513 23.28 -4.75 -13.52
C ALA A 513 23.91 -3.79 -12.51
N THR A 514 24.37 -2.60 -12.94
CA THR A 514 24.86 -1.57 -12.02
C THR A 514 23.75 -1.03 -11.13
N PHE A 515 22.56 -0.81 -11.68
CA PHE A 515 21.39 -0.41 -10.91
C PHE A 515 21.06 -1.46 -9.84
N ALA A 516 20.93 -2.74 -10.23
CA ALA A 516 20.66 -3.81 -9.29
C ALA A 516 21.76 -3.95 -8.23
N ALA A 517 23.04 -3.89 -8.62
CA ALA A 517 24.17 -3.93 -7.69
C ALA A 517 24.09 -2.83 -6.63
N LEU A 518 23.69 -1.60 -7.00
CA LEU A 518 23.48 -0.51 -6.05
C LEU A 518 22.32 -0.81 -5.09
N LEU A 519 21.18 -1.29 -5.60
CA LEU A 519 20.04 -1.65 -4.74
C LEU A 519 20.41 -2.74 -3.73
N ILE A 520 21.20 -3.73 -4.18
CA ILE A 520 21.67 -4.84 -3.35
C ILE A 520 22.69 -4.35 -2.33
N PHE A 521 23.65 -3.52 -2.74
CA PHE A 521 24.70 -3.00 -1.86
C PHE A 521 24.13 -2.27 -0.65
N TYR A 522 23.09 -1.46 -0.87
CA TYR A 522 22.43 -0.71 0.19
C TYR A 522 21.21 -1.43 0.81
N GLY A 523 20.94 -2.69 0.46
CA GLY A 523 19.92 -3.51 1.11
C GLY A 523 18.46 -3.17 0.77
N TYR A 524 18.18 -2.49 -0.35
CA TYR A 524 16.82 -2.18 -0.81
C TYR A 524 16.47 -2.84 -2.16
N PHE A 525 16.95 -4.06 -2.36
CA PHE A 525 16.68 -4.86 -3.57
C PHE A 525 15.18 -5.09 -3.81
N ASP A 526 14.33 -5.00 -2.79
CA ASP A 526 12.87 -5.11 -2.92
C ASP A 526 12.27 -4.07 -3.89
N ILE A 527 12.93 -2.92 -4.10
CA ILE A 527 12.56 -1.96 -5.14
C ILE A 527 12.59 -2.63 -6.52
N PHE A 528 13.61 -3.46 -6.79
CA PHE A 528 13.73 -4.18 -8.05
C PHE A 528 12.59 -5.18 -8.25
N ILE A 529 12.26 -5.94 -7.20
CA ILE A 529 11.15 -6.89 -7.21
C ILE A 529 9.84 -6.13 -7.45
N CYS A 530 9.63 -5.00 -6.78
CA CYS A 530 8.46 -4.14 -7.00
C CYS A 530 8.38 -3.62 -8.45
N LEU A 531 9.50 -3.22 -9.06
CA LEU A 531 9.54 -2.83 -10.47
C LEU A 531 9.17 -4.00 -11.41
N ALA A 532 9.60 -5.22 -11.10
CA ALA A 532 9.18 -6.41 -11.83
C ALA A 532 7.66 -6.63 -11.73
N VAL A 533 7.07 -6.47 -10.54
CA VAL A 533 5.61 -6.55 -10.35
C VAL A 533 4.87 -5.47 -11.16
N ILE A 534 5.39 -4.23 -11.18
CA ILE A 534 4.81 -3.13 -11.99
C ILE A 534 4.85 -3.45 -13.48
N SER A 535 5.97 -3.99 -13.98
CA SER A 535 6.10 -4.42 -15.38
C SER A 535 5.04 -5.47 -15.74
N TRP A 536 4.85 -6.47 -14.88
CA TRP A 536 3.80 -7.48 -15.07
C TRP A 536 2.40 -6.88 -15.08
N ALA A 537 2.11 -5.99 -14.12
CA ALA A 537 0.80 -5.38 -13.98
C ALA A 537 0.44 -4.50 -15.18
N LEU A 538 1.39 -3.74 -15.72
CA LEU A 538 1.20 -2.95 -16.93
C LEU A 538 0.97 -3.83 -18.16
N GLN A 539 1.75 -4.91 -18.30
CA GLN A 539 1.62 -5.83 -19.43
C GLN A 539 0.27 -6.55 -19.45
N ARG A 540 -0.24 -6.97 -18.28
CA ARG A 540 -1.57 -7.59 -18.13
C ARG A 540 -2.71 -6.58 -17.99
N GLN A 541 -2.41 -5.27 -18.01
CA GLN A 541 -3.36 -4.18 -17.76
C GLN A 541 -4.14 -4.34 -16.44
N ASP A 542 -3.48 -4.91 -15.43
CA ASP A 542 -4.06 -5.19 -14.13
C ASP A 542 -4.02 -3.96 -13.23
N LYS A 543 -5.14 -3.23 -13.15
CA LYS A 543 -5.24 -2.00 -12.37
C LYS A 543 -5.08 -2.20 -10.87
N LEU A 544 -5.46 -3.37 -10.34
CA LEU A 544 -5.40 -3.65 -8.90
C LEU A 544 -3.95 -3.86 -8.47
N ILE A 545 -3.26 -4.82 -9.11
CA ILE A 545 -1.85 -5.10 -8.78
C ILE A 545 -0.98 -3.86 -9.07
N TYR A 546 -1.26 -3.13 -10.15
CA TYR A 546 -0.58 -1.88 -10.45
C TYR A 546 -0.73 -0.85 -9.31
N ALA A 547 -1.95 -0.63 -8.81
CA ALA A 547 -2.20 0.31 -7.72
C ALA A 547 -1.48 -0.10 -6.42
N PHE A 548 -1.57 -1.38 -6.03
CA PHE A 548 -0.87 -1.88 -4.84
C PHE A 548 0.65 -1.85 -4.98
N ALA A 549 1.18 -2.10 -6.18
CA ALA A 549 2.61 -2.01 -6.43
C ALA A 549 3.12 -0.56 -6.35
N LEU A 550 2.36 0.43 -6.85
CA LEU A 550 2.71 1.84 -6.68
C LEU A 550 2.69 2.29 -5.21
N ILE A 551 1.68 1.86 -4.44
CA ILE A 551 1.59 2.13 -3.01
C ILE A 551 2.79 1.51 -2.30
N SER A 552 3.10 0.25 -2.62
CA SER A 552 4.25 -0.46 -2.04
C SER A 552 5.56 0.25 -2.39
N PHE A 553 5.77 0.61 -3.66
CA PHE A 553 6.94 1.39 -4.10
C PHE A 553 7.09 2.70 -3.31
N SER A 554 5.99 3.42 -3.11
CA SER A 554 5.98 4.68 -2.35
C SER A 554 6.31 4.47 -0.87
N LEU A 555 5.75 3.43 -0.26
CA LEU A 555 6.02 3.05 1.13
C LEU A 555 7.46 2.56 1.31
N ILE A 556 8.02 1.80 0.37
CA ILE A 556 9.43 1.39 0.38
C ILE A 556 10.34 2.62 0.41
N LEU A 557 10.10 3.60 -0.48
CA LEU A 557 10.86 4.86 -0.49
C LEU A 557 10.72 5.66 0.81
N TRP A 558 9.56 5.60 1.46
CA TRP A 558 9.36 6.19 2.77
C TRP A 558 10.09 5.41 3.87
N PHE A 559 10.10 4.07 3.83
CA PHE A 559 10.81 3.22 4.79
C PHE A 559 12.32 3.39 4.74
N ILE A 560 12.90 3.67 3.57
CA ILE A 560 14.33 4.00 3.42
C ILE A 560 14.74 5.15 4.37
N TYR A 561 13.83 6.08 4.66
CA TYR A 561 14.03 7.13 5.66
C TYR A 561 14.41 6.58 7.03
N TYR A 562 13.71 5.54 7.48
CA TYR A 562 13.82 5.00 8.83
C TYR A 562 14.76 3.79 8.94
N SER A 563 14.92 3.03 7.85
CA SER A 563 15.54 1.69 7.88
C SER A 563 17.05 1.67 7.67
N LEU A 564 17.61 2.62 6.92
CA LEU A 564 19.06 2.61 6.66
C LEU A 564 19.81 3.25 7.83
N ASP A 565 20.67 2.52 8.52
CA ASP A 565 21.62 3.05 9.53
C ASP A 565 22.81 3.78 8.87
N VAL A 566 22.52 4.45 7.76
CA VAL A 566 23.46 5.24 6.98
C VAL A 566 23.05 6.71 7.11
N SER A 567 24.03 7.61 7.07
CA SER A 567 23.76 9.05 7.14
C SER A 567 22.75 9.47 6.08
N PHE A 568 21.91 10.46 6.40
CA PHE A 568 20.94 11.03 5.44
C PHE A 568 21.60 11.46 4.12
N LEU A 569 22.87 11.90 4.17
CA LEU A 569 23.67 12.21 2.98
C LEU A 569 23.88 10.99 2.09
N MET A 570 24.26 9.84 2.67
CA MET A 570 24.44 8.61 1.90
C MET A 570 23.11 8.08 1.38
N LYS A 571 22.01 8.20 2.15
CA LYS A 571 20.66 7.87 1.64
C LYS A 571 20.31 8.73 0.44
N SER A 572 20.52 10.04 0.54
CA SER A 572 20.31 10.98 -0.56
C SER A 572 21.14 10.56 -1.80
N PHE A 573 22.45 10.36 -1.64
CA PHE A 573 23.34 9.99 -2.74
C PHE A 573 22.97 8.67 -3.42
N SER A 574 22.63 7.65 -2.61
CA SER A 574 22.13 6.36 -3.06
C SER A 574 20.86 6.48 -3.91
N ILE A 575 19.88 7.24 -3.42
CA ILE A 575 18.61 7.50 -4.12
C ILE A 575 18.87 8.31 -5.40
N PHE A 576 19.79 9.28 -5.36
CA PHE A 576 20.19 10.10 -6.50
C PHE A 576 20.76 9.24 -7.64
N ILE A 577 21.76 8.41 -7.35
CA ILE A 577 22.38 7.54 -8.36
C ILE A 577 21.33 6.56 -8.91
N SER A 578 20.48 6.00 -8.04
CA SER A 578 19.40 5.11 -8.46
C SER A 578 18.46 5.81 -9.46
N GLY A 579 18.11 7.07 -9.22
CA GLY A 579 17.33 7.90 -10.14
C GLY A 579 18.02 8.12 -11.50
N ILE A 580 19.31 8.46 -11.49
CA ILE A 580 20.11 8.61 -12.72
C ILE A 580 20.16 7.30 -13.50
N MET A 581 20.40 6.17 -12.83
CA MET A 581 20.50 4.86 -13.47
C MET A 581 19.18 4.46 -14.14
N LEU A 582 18.03 4.77 -13.54
CA LEU A 582 16.72 4.56 -14.18
C LEU A 582 16.56 5.42 -15.44
N LEU A 583 16.96 6.70 -15.38
CA LEU A 583 16.89 7.58 -16.56
C LEU A 583 17.83 7.12 -17.68
N LEU A 584 19.06 6.72 -17.35
CA LEU A 584 20.00 6.14 -18.32
C LEU A 584 19.48 4.84 -18.92
N LEU A 585 18.87 3.97 -18.11
CA LEU A 585 18.23 2.74 -18.58
C LEU A 585 17.11 3.06 -19.57
N THR A 586 16.26 4.05 -19.26
CA THR A 586 15.17 4.45 -20.16
C THR A 586 15.67 5.03 -21.47
N PHE A 587 16.77 5.79 -21.43
CA PHE A 587 17.43 6.33 -22.62
C PHE A 587 18.01 5.21 -23.50
N SER A 588 18.66 4.22 -22.87
CA SER A 588 19.16 3.06 -23.61
C SER A 588 18.01 2.24 -24.20
N LEU A 589 16.93 2.04 -23.46
CA LEU A 589 15.76 1.31 -23.92
C LEU A 589 15.04 2.00 -25.10
N SER A 590 14.94 3.32 -25.07
CA SER A 590 14.25 4.10 -26.11
C SER A 590 15.10 4.23 -27.38
N LYS A 591 16.41 4.45 -27.26
CA LYS A 591 17.33 4.63 -28.39
C LYS A 591 17.56 3.35 -29.18
N PHE A 592 17.49 2.20 -28.51
CA PHE A 592 17.80 0.89 -29.10
C PHE A 592 16.57 -0.01 -29.29
N LYS A 593 15.35 0.55 -29.27
CA LYS A 593 14.14 -0.20 -29.62
C LYS A 593 14.35 -0.79 -31.02
N ASN A 594 14.46 -2.12 -31.11
CA ASN A 594 14.87 -2.82 -32.33
C ASN A 594 14.09 -2.27 -33.54
N LYS A 595 14.84 -1.97 -34.61
CA LYS A 595 14.36 -1.62 -35.97
C LYS A 595 13.47 -2.69 -36.64
N GLN A 596 12.97 -3.69 -35.89
CA GLN A 596 12.25 -4.85 -36.41
C GLN A 596 10.73 -4.66 -36.55
N GLU A 597 10.15 -3.54 -36.10
CA GLU A 597 8.72 -3.25 -36.31
C GLU A 597 8.41 -2.48 -37.60
N PHE A 598 9.40 -2.15 -38.44
CA PHE A 598 9.20 -1.46 -39.72
C PHE A 598 9.32 -2.36 -40.97
N SER A 599 9.29 -3.69 -40.79
CA SER A 599 9.30 -4.63 -41.92
C SER A 599 8.43 -5.86 -41.66
N THR A 600 7.13 -5.65 -41.50
CA THR A 600 6.09 -6.66 -41.83
C THR A 600 4.82 -5.94 -42.25
#